data_AF-A0A843CDF8-F1
#
_entry.id   AF-A0A843CDF8-F1
#
_cell.length_a   1.000
_cell.length_b   1.000
_cell.length_c   1.000
_cell.angle_alpha   90.00
_cell.angle_beta   90.00
_cell.angle_gamma   90.00
#
_symmetry.space_group_name_H-M   'P 1'
#
loop_
_entity.id
_entity.type
_entity.pdbx_description
1 polymer ?
#
loop_
_entity_poly.entity_id
_entity_poly.type
_entity_poly.pdbx_seq_one_letter_code
_entity_poly.pdbx_strand_id
1 'polypeptide(L)'
;MSKEVFNQISPSEFFYRNRDLAGFSTPTRSLYTAVREFVENGLDACDQQGILPDIHLYIKAVEPEKPDPKPYILTVKDNGPGIDSKQIPLAFGTVLYGSKFGLKQARGMFGLGATMAILYGQITTNKPVTVSSSVDGKILHEYEMMLDIQKNKPVIMKHTQKETNKKGLNVSITLDGDYSKAGLKIRDYVYQTSLITPYATITFDDPKGEKFQYKRIVDSMPIAPTIIRPHPHGVDVETIRRMIADTHYQVPVLDNTMIAKVRKELGLSKKNLNFEGIMARAEKKWSSLSRPVRVIVAVMSFLNMDFDKIMKIRLDDIDLVHKRLTYYDFGDAKSVTVEMPKSSVYYKQLANTVQGDSLVTFLTKRFQRIGQATAIKFAEFANLKAEKRIGSFTNEELVQLSDSLQKYEDFLTPDPSCLAPLGEEPLRKGIQQFFKPDFHEVYQRSASAYSGFPFVVEMGIAYGGGIPPGKMTVYR
;
A
#
# COMPACT_ATOMS: atom_id res chain seq x y z
N MET A 1 17.66 -31.61 -28.52
CA MET A 1 17.21 -31.18 -27.18
C MET A 1 16.98 -29.68 -27.24
N SER A 2 15.74 -29.20 -27.04
CA SER A 2 15.51 -27.76 -26.86
C SER A 2 16.15 -27.35 -25.54
N LYS A 3 17.18 -26.49 -25.61
CA LYS A 3 17.81 -25.92 -24.41
C LYS A 3 16.76 -25.02 -23.75
N GLU A 4 16.33 -25.36 -22.55
CA GLU A 4 15.44 -24.49 -21.77
C GLU A 4 16.15 -23.17 -21.45
N VAL A 5 15.45 -22.05 -21.69
CA VAL A 5 15.94 -20.70 -21.40
C VAL A 5 15.15 -20.14 -20.23
N PHE A 6 15.82 -19.90 -19.12
CA PHE A 6 15.22 -19.29 -17.93
C PHE A 6 15.17 -17.77 -18.11
N ASN A 7 13.99 -17.18 -17.97
CA ASN A 7 13.76 -15.73 -18.09
C ASN A 7 12.92 -15.23 -16.89
N GLN A 8 13.20 -14.02 -16.43
CA GLN A 8 12.39 -13.30 -15.44
C GLN A 8 11.52 -12.26 -16.13
N ILE A 9 10.27 -12.08 -15.66
CA ILE A 9 9.35 -11.07 -16.17
C ILE A 9 9.01 -10.05 -15.09
N SER A 10 8.72 -8.81 -15.49
CA SER A 10 8.30 -7.75 -14.57
C SER A 10 6.85 -7.97 -14.10
N PRO A 11 6.41 -7.30 -13.01
CA PRO A 11 5.00 -7.32 -12.61
C PRO A 11 4.06 -6.84 -13.73
N SER A 12 4.41 -5.74 -14.41
CA SER A 12 3.61 -5.21 -15.52
C SER A 12 3.55 -6.17 -16.69
N GLU A 13 4.64 -6.88 -16.99
CA GLU A 13 4.66 -7.91 -18.03
C GLU A 13 3.82 -9.14 -17.63
N PHE A 14 3.87 -9.56 -16.37
CA PHE A 14 3.01 -10.62 -15.86
C PHE A 14 1.53 -10.27 -16.04
N PHE A 15 1.12 -9.06 -15.65
CA PHE A 15 -0.27 -8.64 -15.80
C PHE A 15 -0.67 -8.30 -17.24
N TYR A 16 0.26 -7.85 -18.09
CA TYR A 16 0.05 -7.76 -19.53
C TYR A 16 -0.35 -9.12 -20.11
N ARG A 17 0.40 -10.18 -19.75
CA ARG A 17 0.13 -11.56 -20.21
C ARG A 17 -1.13 -12.16 -19.57
N ASN A 18 -1.47 -11.75 -18.35
CA ASN A 18 -2.55 -12.33 -17.54
C ASN A 18 -3.62 -11.29 -17.14
N ARG A 19 -3.99 -10.40 -18.06
CA ARG A 19 -4.92 -9.28 -17.79
C ARG A 19 -6.28 -9.70 -17.24
N ASP A 20 -6.69 -10.94 -17.53
CA ASP A 20 -7.93 -11.53 -17.05
C ASP A 20 -7.97 -11.63 -15.51
N LEU A 21 -6.81 -11.82 -14.86
CA LEU A 21 -6.67 -11.87 -13.40
C LEU A 21 -7.08 -10.56 -12.73
N ALA A 22 -6.87 -9.43 -13.42
CA ALA A 22 -7.26 -8.10 -12.94
C ALA A 22 -8.65 -7.67 -13.44
N GLY A 23 -9.41 -8.58 -14.07
CA GLY A 23 -10.75 -8.28 -14.57
C GLY A 23 -10.80 -7.60 -15.93
N PHE A 24 -9.70 -7.57 -16.68
CA PHE A 24 -9.60 -6.94 -18.01
C PHE A 24 -9.62 -7.97 -19.16
N SER A 25 -10.64 -8.83 -19.18
CA SER A 25 -10.73 -9.96 -20.13
C SER A 25 -11.45 -9.68 -21.42
N THR A 26 -12.54 -8.91 -21.38
CA THR A 26 -13.37 -8.58 -22.55
C THR A 26 -13.63 -7.09 -22.60
N PRO A 27 -13.85 -6.48 -23.79
CA PRO A 27 -14.12 -5.04 -23.87
C PRO A 27 -15.27 -4.57 -22.98
N THR A 28 -16.33 -5.38 -22.84
CA THR A 28 -17.46 -5.10 -21.93
C THR A 28 -17.01 -5.04 -20.47
N ARG A 29 -16.26 -6.06 -20.00
CA ARG A 29 -15.82 -6.13 -18.61
C ARG A 29 -14.73 -5.10 -18.32
N SER A 30 -13.79 -4.91 -19.23
CA SER A 30 -12.69 -3.95 -19.11
C SER A 30 -13.18 -2.51 -18.97
N LEU A 31 -14.16 -2.09 -19.77
CA LEU A 31 -14.74 -0.75 -19.64
C LEU A 31 -15.43 -0.56 -18.28
N TYR A 32 -16.22 -1.54 -17.85
CA TYR A 32 -16.88 -1.53 -16.54
C TYR A 32 -15.86 -1.50 -15.38
N THR A 33 -14.83 -2.37 -15.42
CA THR A 33 -13.77 -2.42 -14.40
C THR A 33 -13.01 -1.10 -14.34
N ALA A 34 -12.64 -0.50 -15.49
CA ALA A 34 -11.93 0.78 -15.51
C ALA A 34 -12.76 1.92 -14.87
N VAL A 35 -14.07 1.96 -15.14
CA VAL A 35 -14.98 2.93 -14.49
C VAL A 35 -14.96 2.75 -12.97
N ARG A 36 -15.12 1.52 -12.49
CA ARG A 36 -15.10 1.22 -11.05
C ARG A 36 -13.81 1.66 -10.41
N GLU A 37 -12.68 1.25 -10.95
CA GLU A 37 -11.37 1.55 -10.38
C GLU A 37 -11.11 3.06 -10.25
N PHE A 38 -11.48 3.87 -11.24
CA PHE A 38 -11.28 5.31 -11.15
C PHE A 38 -12.28 6.00 -10.22
N VAL A 39 -13.55 5.60 -10.24
CA VAL A 39 -14.58 6.16 -9.32
C VAL A 39 -14.25 5.81 -7.87
N GLU A 40 -13.93 4.55 -7.59
CA GLU A 40 -13.56 4.06 -6.25
C GLU A 40 -12.31 4.79 -5.71
N ASN A 41 -11.32 5.06 -6.57
CA ASN A 41 -10.13 5.84 -6.18
C ASN A 41 -10.44 7.31 -5.89
N GLY A 42 -11.31 7.95 -6.67
CA GLY A 42 -11.76 9.32 -6.40
C GLY A 42 -12.52 9.44 -5.08
N LEU A 43 -13.43 8.49 -4.81
CA LEU A 43 -14.15 8.41 -3.54
C LEU A 43 -13.20 8.17 -2.36
N ASP A 44 -12.29 7.19 -2.46
CA ASP A 44 -11.31 6.90 -1.41
C ASP A 44 -10.41 8.10 -1.09
N ALA A 45 -10.01 8.87 -2.11
CA ALA A 45 -9.17 10.05 -1.92
C ALA A 45 -9.88 11.15 -1.12
N CYS A 46 -11.19 11.32 -1.35
CA CYS A 46 -12.03 12.28 -0.66
C CYS A 46 -12.35 11.81 0.77
N ASP A 47 -12.80 10.55 0.92
CA ASP A 47 -13.19 9.95 2.21
C ASP A 47 -12.03 9.99 3.22
N GLN A 48 -10.80 9.72 2.78
CA GLN A 48 -9.61 9.72 3.65
C GLN A 48 -9.24 11.10 4.19
N GLN A 49 -9.70 12.18 3.54
CA GLN A 49 -9.39 13.57 3.93
C GLN A 49 -10.60 14.31 4.48
N GLY A 50 -11.74 13.64 4.64
CA GLY A 50 -12.95 14.31 5.10
C GLY A 50 -13.49 15.34 4.10
N ILE A 51 -13.23 15.15 2.80
CA ILE A 51 -13.76 16.01 1.72
C ILE A 51 -15.06 15.40 1.19
N LEU A 52 -16.17 16.16 1.16
CA LEU A 52 -17.41 15.71 0.53
C LEU A 52 -17.19 15.48 -0.98
N PRO A 53 -17.27 14.24 -1.49
CA PRO A 53 -16.88 13.93 -2.86
C PRO A 53 -17.82 14.57 -3.89
N ASP A 54 -17.24 15.13 -4.94
CA ASP A 54 -17.88 15.51 -6.19
C ASP A 54 -17.14 14.80 -7.33
N ILE A 55 -17.72 13.70 -7.79
CA ILE A 55 -17.13 12.80 -8.79
C ILE A 55 -17.85 13.01 -10.12
N HIS A 56 -17.07 13.28 -11.17
CA HIS A 56 -17.59 13.45 -12.52
C HIS A 56 -16.97 12.43 -13.47
N LEU A 57 -17.81 11.48 -13.92
CA LEU A 57 -17.48 10.43 -14.88
C LEU A 57 -17.93 10.86 -16.29
N TYR A 58 -17.03 10.78 -17.25
CA TYR A 58 -17.31 11.01 -18.67
C TYR A 58 -16.88 9.80 -19.49
N ILE A 59 -17.76 9.34 -20.37
CA ILE A 59 -17.43 8.34 -21.39
C ILE A 59 -17.78 8.91 -22.76
N LYS A 60 -16.80 9.00 -23.66
CA LYS A 60 -17.01 9.48 -25.04
C LYS A 60 -16.47 8.46 -26.04
N ALA A 61 -17.27 8.14 -27.06
CA ALA A 61 -16.77 7.34 -28.18
C ALA A 61 -15.75 8.17 -28.99
N VAL A 62 -14.59 7.58 -29.31
CA VAL A 62 -13.62 8.23 -30.22
C VAL A 62 -14.19 8.26 -31.64
N GLU A 63 -14.83 7.17 -32.05
CA GLU A 63 -15.49 7.01 -33.34
C GLU A 63 -16.98 6.66 -33.10
N PRO A 64 -17.87 7.66 -32.97
CA PRO A 64 -19.28 7.44 -32.64
C PRO A 64 -20.01 6.52 -33.64
N GLU A 65 -19.66 6.60 -34.92
CA GLU A 65 -20.31 5.84 -36.00
C GLU A 65 -19.90 4.37 -36.07
N LYS A 66 -18.74 3.99 -35.50
CA LYS A 66 -18.26 2.61 -35.50
C LYS A 66 -19.14 1.74 -34.58
N PRO A 67 -19.46 0.49 -34.93
CA PRO A 67 -20.13 -0.43 -34.00
C PRO A 67 -19.21 -0.81 -32.83
N ASP A 68 -19.81 -1.21 -31.70
CA ASP A 68 -19.08 -1.82 -30.60
C ASP A 68 -18.55 -3.21 -30.98
N PRO A 69 -17.38 -3.64 -30.44
CA PRO A 69 -16.48 -2.90 -29.56
C PRO A 69 -15.63 -1.84 -30.29
N LYS A 70 -15.34 -0.72 -29.62
CA LYS A 70 -14.57 0.40 -30.18
C LYS A 70 -13.82 1.22 -29.11
N PRO A 71 -12.93 2.14 -29.51
CA PRO A 71 -12.23 2.99 -28.57
C PRO A 71 -13.15 4.02 -27.90
N TYR A 72 -13.06 4.10 -26.57
CA TYR A 72 -13.71 5.11 -25.73
C TYR A 72 -12.68 5.90 -24.93
N ILE A 73 -12.92 7.20 -24.79
CA ILE A 73 -12.24 8.06 -23.81
C ILE A 73 -13.03 7.97 -22.51
N LEU A 74 -12.40 7.42 -21.48
CA LEU A 74 -12.90 7.38 -20.12
C LEU A 74 -12.17 8.45 -19.31
N THR A 75 -12.91 9.38 -18.74
CA THR A 75 -12.37 10.42 -17.85
C THR A 75 -13.11 10.42 -16.53
N VAL A 76 -12.38 10.41 -15.41
CA VAL A 76 -12.94 10.61 -14.07
C VAL A 76 -12.25 11.79 -13.41
N LYS A 77 -13.05 12.69 -12.86
CA LYS A 77 -12.62 13.87 -12.10
C LYS A 77 -13.14 13.77 -10.69
N ASP A 78 -12.29 14.13 -9.73
CA ASP A 78 -12.67 14.32 -8.34
C ASP A 78 -12.25 15.71 -7.84
N ASN A 79 -12.83 16.10 -6.70
CA ASN A 79 -12.48 17.29 -5.94
C ASN A 79 -11.59 16.97 -4.73
N GLY A 80 -10.90 15.83 -4.75
CA GLY A 80 -10.12 15.32 -3.62
C GLY A 80 -8.85 16.14 -3.35
N PRO A 81 -7.92 15.61 -2.54
CA PRO A 81 -6.68 16.30 -2.17
C PRO A 81 -5.70 16.47 -3.34
N GLY A 82 -5.93 15.79 -4.46
CA GLY A 82 -4.93 15.65 -5.52
C GLY A 82 -3.76 14.76 -5.10
N ILE A 83 -2.78 14.66 -5.99
CA ILE A 83 -1.51 13.95 -5.81
C ILE A 83 -0.36 14.90 -6.11
N ASP A 84 0.68 14.89 -5.26
CA ASP A 84 1.90 15.66 -5.48
C ASP A 84 2.50 15.37 -6.85
N SER A 85 2.92 16.42 -7.57
CA SER A 85 3.39 16.32 -8.96
C SER A 85 4.51 15.28 -9.14
N LYS A 86 5.39 15.09 -8.15
CA LYS A 86 6.51 14.15 -8.23
C LYS A 86 6.06 12.70 -8.11
N GLN A 87 4.91 12.45 -7.49
CA GLN A 87 4.37 11.11 -7.26
C GLN A 87 3.46 10.64 -8.40
N ILE A 88 2.89 11.55 -9.20
CA ILE A 88 1.96 11.22 -10.29
C ILE A 88 2.52 10.16 -11.24
N PRO A 89 3.75 10.29 -11.78
CA PRO A 89 4.26 9.29 -12.73
C PRO A 89 4.39 7.90 -12.11
N LEU A 90 4.86 7.81 -10.86
CA LEU A 90 5.02 6.53 -10.17
C LEU A 90 3.66 5.92 -9.80
N ALA A 91 2.70 6.75 -9.35
CA ALA A 91 1.36 6.31 -8.95
C ALA A 91 0.55 5.65 -10.08
N PHE A 92 0.72 6.12 -11.31
CA PHE A 92 -0.07 5.66 -12.47
C PHE A 92 0.73 4.91 -13.54
N GLY A 93 2.06 4.95 -13.47
CA GLY A 93 2.97 4.29 -14.42
C GLY A 93 3.81 3.16 -13.80
N THR A 94 3.54 2.77 -12.55
CA THR A 94 4.19 1.63 -11.90
C THR A 94 3.13 0.71 -11.28
N VAL A 95 3.18 -0.56 -11.65
CA VAL A 95 2.32 -1.63 -11.10
C VAL A 95 2.81 -2.00 -9.70
N LEU A 96 1.87 -2.22 -8.77
CA LEU A 96 2.12 -2.48 -7.34
C LEU A 96 2.82 -1.31 -6.64
N TYR A 97 2.49 -0.08 -7.05
CA TYR A 97 2.92 1.14 -6.38
C TYR A 97 1.69 1.88 -5.86
N GLY A 98 1.70 2.30 -4.60
CA GLY A 98 0.56 2.99 -4.01
C GLY A 98 0.74 3.34 -2.54
N SER A 99 -0.18 4.14 -2.02
CA SER A 99 -0.21 4.59 -0.63
C SER A 99 -1.08 3.72 0.28
N LYS A 100 -1.74 2.68 -0.27
CA LYS A 100 -2.77 1.87 0.40
C LYS A 100 -2.26 0.57 1.05
N PHE A 101 -0.94 0.40 1.26
CA PHE A 101 -0.37 -0.83 1.85
C PHE A 101 -0.52 -0.95 3.38
N GLY A 102 -0.95 0.12 4.06
CA GLY A 102 -1.28 0.05 5.49
C GLY A 102 -2.57 -0.72 5.73
N LEU A 103 -2.68 -1.38 6.89
CA LEU A 103 -3.91 -2.08 7.29
C LEU A 103 -4.99 -1.05 7.68
N LYS A 104 -5.81 -0.68 6.71
CA LYS A 104 -7.01 0.16 6.85
C LYS A 104 -8.04 -0.20 5.79
N GLN A 105 -9.31 0.04 6.06
CA GLN A 105 -10.36 -0.11 5.06
C GLN A 105 -10.16 0.89 3.91
N ALA A 106 -10.24 0.39 2.68
CA ALA A 106 -10.29 1.17 1.46
C ALA A 106 -11.03 0.34 0.40
N ARG A 107 -11.61 0.98 -0.62
CA ARG A 107 -12.30 0.25 -1.71
C ARG A 107 -11.31 -0.58 -2.53
N GLY A 108 -10.13 -0.04 -2.81
CA GLY A 108 -9.04 -0.74 -3.50
C GLY A 108 -7.89 -1.16 -2.57
N MET A 109 -7.41 -2.41 -2.67
CA MET A 109 -6.41 -3.00 -1.75
C MET A 109 -4.99 -3.14 -2.34
N PHE A 110 -4.85 -3.38 -3.64
CA PHE A 110 -3.57 -3.87 -4.21
C PHE A 110 -2.72 -2.82 -4.94
N GLY A 111 -3.17 -1.57 -5.05
CA GLY A 111 -2.48 -0.55 -5.86
C GLY A 111 -2.32 -0.99 -7.34
N LEU A 112 -3.27 -1.78 -7.83
CA LEU A 112 -3.19 -2.46 -9.13
C LEU A 112 -4.22 -1.91 -10.13
N GLY A 113 -5.46 -1.69 -9.70
CA GLY A 113 -6.59 -1.55 -10.62
C GLY A 113 -6.54 -0.35 -11.57
N ALA A 114 -6.22 0.86 -11.07
CA ALA A 114 -6.04 2.04 -11.92
C ALA A 114 -4.91 1.85 -12.95
N THR A 115 -3.76 1.32 -12.51
CA THR A 115 -2.62 1.04 -13.39
C THR A 115 -2.96 -0.05 -14.42
N MET A 116 -3.81 -1.01 -14.06
CA MET A 116 -4.31 -2.03 -15.00
C MET A 116 -5.27 -1.46 -16.03
N ALA A 117 -6.12 -0.49 -15.67
CA ALA A 117 -6.95 0.22 -16.63
C ALA A 117 -6.10 1.00 -17.63
N ILE A 118 -5.05 1.68 -17.16
CA ILE A 118 -4.06 2.39 -18.00
C ILE A 118 -3.34 1.42 -18.92
N LEU A 119 -2.83 0.30 -18.38
CA LEU A 119 -2.15 -0.73 -19.15
C LEU A 119 -3.05 -1.31 -20.23
N TYR A 120 -4.31 -1.66 -19.89
CA TYR A 120 -5.28 -2.14 -20.88
C TYR A 120 -5.55 -1.11 -21.97
N GLY A 121 -5.76 0.17 -21.61
CA GLY A 121 -5.96 1.25 -22.56
C GLY A 121 -4.77 1.43 -23.51
N GLN A 122 -3.55 1.38 -22.97
CA GLN A 122 -2.32 1.46 -23.74
C GLN A 122 -2.16 0.29 -24.71
N ILE A 123 -2.43 -0.95 -24.29
CA ILE A 123 -2.28 -2.13 -25.16
C ILE A 123 -3.30 -2.13 -26.30
N THR A 124 -4.52 -1.69 -26.02
CA THR A 124 -5.63 -1.75 -26.98
C THR A 124 -5.62 -0.59 -27.97
N THR A 125 -5.23 0.61 -27.51
CA THR A 125 -5.35 1.83 -28.33
C THR A 125 -4.02 2.49 -28.65
N ASN A 126 -2.94 2.05 -27.99
CA ASN A 126 -1.60 2.66 -28.07
C ASN A 126 -1.60 4.17 -27.81
N LYS A 127 -2.51 4.62 -26.93
CA LYS A 127 -2.61 6.02 -26.49
C LYS A 127 -2.09 6.17 -25.05
N PRO A 128 -1.45 7.31 -24.73
CA PRO A 128 -1.02 7.61 -23.37
C PRO A 128 -2.19 7.92 -22.44
N VAL A 129 -1.97 7.73 -21.15
CA VAL A 129 -2.85 8.27 -20.11
C VAL A 129 -2.55 9.76 -19.92
N THR A 130 -3.61 10.55 -19.73
CA THR A 130 -3.51 11.93 -19.26
C THR A 130 -3.93 12.00 -17.80
N VAL A 131 -3.03 12.46 -16.93
CA VAL A 131 -3.32 12.70 -15.51
C VAL A 131 -3.08 14.16 -15.20
N SER A 132 -4.10 14.85 -14.66
CA SER A 132 -3.94 16.20 -14.14
C SER A 132 -4.35 16.30 -12.68
N SER A 133 -3.55 17.02 -11.89
CA SER A 133 -3.69 17.08 -10.43
C SER A 133 -3.34 18.47 -9.91
N SER A 134 -4.11 18.96 -8.93
CA SER A 134 -3.80 20.16 -8.16
C SER A 134 -4.05 19.93 -6.68
N VAL A 135 -3.01 20.12 -5.87
CA VAL A 135 -3.06 19.95 -4.41
C VAL A 135 -3.40 21.28 -3.71
N ASP A 136 -2.90 22.39 -4.24
CA ASP A 136 -3.06 23.72 -3.67
C ASP A 136 -4.25 24.50 -4.26
N GLY A 137 -4.81 24.02 -5.38
CA GLY A 137 -5.88 24.68 -6.11
C GLY A 137 -5.42 25.94 -6.83
N LYS A 138 -4.12 26.05 -7.11
CA LYS A 138 -3.49 27.16 -7.83
C LYS A 138 -2.77 26.68 -9.08
N ILE A 139 -1.98 25.61 -8.94
CA ILE A 139 -1.21 25.03 -10.05
C ILE A 139 -1.78 23.64 -10.37
N LEU A 140 -2.16 23.44 -11.62
CA LEU A 140 -2.54 22.16 -12.18
C LEU A 140 -1.34 21.58 -12.93
N HIS A 141 -0.82 20.46 -12.45
CA HIS A 141 0.19 19.69 -13.16
C HIS A 141 -0.50 18.65 -14.03
N GLU A 142 -0.22 18.66 -15.34
CA GLU A 142 -0.80 17.74 -16.32
C GLU A 142 0.32 16.91 -16.98
N TYR A 143 0.23 15.60 -16.84
CA TYR A 143 1.15 14.62 -17.39
C TYR A 143 0.47 13.79 -18.47
N GLU A 144 1.16 13.63 -19.60
CA GLU A 144 0.86 12.63 -20.63
C GLU A 144 1.97 11.58 -20.59
N MET A 145 1.61 10.33 -20.35
CA MET A 145 2.60 9.27 -20.13
C MET A 145 2.10 7.89 -20.53
N MET A 146 3.07 6.99 -20.72
CA MET A 146 2.86 5.56 -20.97
C MET A 146 3.58 4.74 -19.88
N LEU A 147 3.23 3.47 -19.78
CA LEU A 147 3.91 2.50 -18.93
C LEU A 147 4.91 1.69 -19.77
N ASP A 148 6.19 1.69 -19.38
CA ASP A 148 7.16 0.72 -19.88
C ASP A 148 6.88 -0.63 -19.23
N ILE A 149 6.29 -1.54 -20.00
CA ILE A 149 5.83 -2.85 -19.53
C ILE A 149 7.02 -3.72 -19.10
N GLN A 150 8.15 -3.65 -19.80
CA GLN A 150 9.32 -4.47 -19.48
C GLN A 150 10.00 -3.98 -18.20
N LYS A 151 10.10 -2.66 -18.01
CA LYS A 151 10.82 -2.09 -16.86
C LYS A 151 9.92 -1.80 -15.65
N ASN A 152 8.60 -1.89 -15.79
CA ASN A 152 7.62 -1.45 -14.79
C ASN A 152 7.87 0.00 -14.33
N LYS A 153 8.01 0.91 -15.30
CA LYS A 153 8.33 2.33 -15.03
C LYS A 153 7.50 3.26 -15.91
N PRO A 154 7.17 4.48 -15.43
CA PRO A 154 6.54 5.49 -16.25
C PRO A 154 7.49 6.00 -17.34
N VAL A 155 6.94 6.28 -18.51
CA VAL A 155 7.57 7.01 -19.62
C VAL A 155 6.78 8.29 -19.82
N ILE A 156 7.32 9.40 -19.34
CA ILE A 156 6.70 10.71 -19.45
C ILE A 156 6.92 11.24 -20.87
N MET A 157 5.82 11.50 -21.58
CA MET A 157 5.85 12.07 -22.93
C MET A 157 5.73 13.59 -22.90
N LYS A 158 4.88 14.11 -22.00
CA LYS A 158 4.63 15.54 -21.86
C LYS A 158 4.32 15.89 -20.41
N HIS A 159 4.79 17.05 -19.97
CA HIS A 159 4.42 17.66 -18.69
C HIS A 159 4.11 19.14 -18.93
N THR A 160 2.94 19.60 -18.47
CA THR A 160 2.57 21.01 -18.52
C THR A 160 2.04 21.48 -17.17
N GLN A 161 2.12 22.78 -16.94
CA GLN A 161 1.58 23.45 -15.76
C GLN A 161 0.63 24.55 -16.21
N LYS A 162 -0.52 24.65 -15.55
CA LYS A 162 -1.54 25.65 -15.83
C LYS A 162 -2.06 26.22 -14.51
N GLU A 163 -2.49 27.48 -14.53
CA GLU A 163 -3.23 28.03 -13.39
C GLU A 163 -4.62 27.38 -13.30
N THR A 164 -5.06 27.13 -12.08
CA THR A 164 -6.38 26.58 -11.78
C THR A 164 -6.91 27.23 -10.51
N ASN A 165 -8.22 27.17 -10.32
CA ASN A 165 -8.90 27.53 -9.07
C ASN A 165 -9.56 26.32 -8.39
N LYS A 166 -9.24 25.11 -8.87
CA LYS A 166 -9.81 23.84 -8.39
C LYS A 166 -8.72 22.90 -7.93
N LYS A 167 -8.96 22.27 -6.79
CA LYS A 167 -8.22 21.11 -6.29
C LYS A 167 -8.81 19.82 -6.84
N GLY A 168 -8.02 18.75 -6.80
CA GLY A 168 -8.45 17.41 -7.14
C GLY A 168 -7.60 16.76 -8.21
N LEU A 169 -8.08 15.63 -8.69
CA LEU A 169 -7.42 14.78 -9.67
C LEU A 169 -8.36 14.52 -10.86
N ASN A 170 -7.78 14.44 -12.04
CA ASN A 170 -8.44 14.08 -13.27
C ASN A 170 -7.59 13.03 -14.00
N VAL A 171 -8.17 11.87 -14.25
CA VAL A 171 -7.52 10.77 -14.97
C VAL A 171 -8.31 10.48 -16.22
N SER A 172 -7.63 10.46 -17.36
CA SER A 172 -8.23 10.20 -18.67
C SER A 172 -7.42 9.17 -19.45
N ILE A 173 -8.08 8.09 -19.87
CA ILE A 173 -7.48 7.05 -20.71
C ILE A 173 -8.33 6.82 -21.96
N THR A 174 -7.70 6.28 -23.00
CA THR A 174 -8.42 5.74 -24.17
C THR A 174 -8.31 4.22 -24.11
N LEU A 175 -9.43 3.50 -24.21
CA LEU A 175 -9.48 2.04 -24.13
C LEU A 175 -10.54 1.44 -25.05
N ASP A 176 -10.31 0.22 -25.53
CA ASP A 176 -11.33 -0.52 -26.28
C ASP A 176 -12.41 -1.06 -25.35
N GLY A 177 -13.65 -0.64 -25.58
CA GLY A 177 -14.83 -1.02 -24.79
C GLY A 177 -16.00 -1.46 -25.65
N ASP A 178 -16.99 -2.09 -25.02
CA ASP A 178 -18.30 -2.40 -25.62
C ASP A 178 -19.37 -1.77 -24.72
N TYR A 179 -19.74 -0.53 -25.02
CA TYR A 179 -20.69 0.21 -24.19
C TYR A 179 -22.13 -0.29 -24.40
N SER A 180 -22.46 -0.81 -25.60
CA SER A 180 -23.77 -1.40 -25.87
C SER A 180 -24.16 -2.47 -24.84
N LYS A 181 -23.19 -3.28 -24.40
CA LYS A 181 -23.37 -4.31 -23.37
C LYS A 181 -23.04 -3.84 -21.95
N ALA A 182 -22.05 -2.95 -21.79
CA ALA A 182 -21.60 -2.50 -20.46
C ALA A 182 -22.46 -1.38 -19.88
N GLY A 183 -23.15 -0.59 -20.72
CA GLY A 183 -23.79 0.66 -20.33
C GLY A 183 -24.80 0.52 -19.21
N LEU A 184 -25.66 -0.50 -19.24
CA LEU A 184 -26.61 -0.77 -18.16
C LEU A 184 -25.88 -1.03 -16.83
N LYS A 185 -24.86 -1.89 -16.83
CA LYS A 185 -24.08 -2.21 -15.62
C LYS A 185 -23.33 -1.00 -15.07
N ILE A 186 -22.85 -0.11 -15.94
CA ILE A 186 -22.19 1.14 -15.54
C ILE A 186 -23.19 2.08 -14.88
N ARG A 187 -24.38 2.23 -15.46
CA ARG A 187 -25.48 3.04 -14.87
C ARG A 187 -25.92 2.47 -13.53
N ASP A 188 -26.11 1.16 -13.45
CA ASP A 188 -26.46 0.47 -12.20
C ASP A 188 -25.38 0.67 -11.14
N TYR A 189 -24.10 0.58 -11.51
CA TYR A 189 -23.00 0.84 -10.59
C TYR A 189 -22.99 2.27 -10.07
N VAL A 190 -23.18 3.27 -10.94
CA VAL A 190 -23.25 4.69 -10.52
C VAL A 190 -24.43 4.91 -9.57
N TYR A 191 -25.61 4.37 -9.90
CA TYR A 191 -26.80 4.42 -9.07
C TYR A 191 -26.58 3.76 -7.70
N GLN A 192 -26.09 2.52 -7.67
CA GLN A 192 -25.84 1.76 -6.45
C GLN A 192 -24.76 2.42 -5.58
N THR A 193 -23.73 2.98 -6.20
CA THR A 193 -22.70 3.74 -5.49
C THR A 193 -23.33 4.97 -4.83
N SER A 194 -24.15 5.75 -5.54
CA SER A 194 -24.81 6.93 -4.96
C SER A 194 -25.77 6.62 -3.81
N LEU A 195 -26.32 5.39 -3.76
CA LEU A 195 -27.14 4.91 -2.65
C LEU A 195 -26.32 4.69 -1.38
N ILE A 196 -25.14 4.07 -1.50
CA ILE A 196 -24.25 3.74 -0.36
C ILE A 196 -23.22 4.83 -0.06
N THR A 197 -23.13 5.87 -0.88
CA THR A 197 -22.38 7.09 -0.60
C THR A 197 -23.30 8.32 -0.66
N PRO A 198 -24.33 8.40 0.22
CA PRO A 198 -25.31 9.49 0.21
C PRO A 198 -24.69 10.87 0.48
N TYR A 199 -23.42 10.93 0.89
CA TYR A 199 -22.66 12.16 1.09
C TYR A 199 -21.90 12.63 -0.17
N ALA A 200 -21.86 11.80 -1.23
CA ALA A 200 -21.18 12.10 -2.48
C ALA A 200 -22.15 12.65 -3.53
N THR A 201 -21.66 13.57 -4.36
CA THR A 201 -22.31 13.90 -5.64
C THR A 201 -21.61 13.14 -6.74
N ILE A 202 -22.36 12.38 -7.54
CA ILE A 202 -21.83 11.60 -8.66
C ILE A 202 -22.58 12.00 -9.93
N THR A 203 -21.83 12.51 -10.90
CA THR A 203 -22.34 12.87 -12.23
C THR A 203 -21.75 11.94 -13.27
N PHE A 204 -22.60 11.37 -14.13
CA PHE A 204 -22.20 10.51 -15.24
C PHE A 204 -22.74 11.06 -16.56
N ASP A 205 -21.81 11.50 -17.41
CA ASP A 205 -22.06 11.88 -18.80
C ASP A 205 -21.74 10.66 -19.69
N ASP A 206 -22.79 10.11 -20.28
CA ASP A 206 -22.74 8.88 -21.05
C ASP A 206 -22.43 9.14 -22.55
N PRO A 207 -21.94 8.14 -23.30
CA PRO A 207 -21.55 8.33 -24.70
C PRO A 207 -22.73 8.52 -25.66
N LYS A 208 -23.97 8.35 -25.19
CA LYS A 208 -25.21 8.66 -25.94
C LYS A 208 -25.69 10.09 -25.69
N GLY A 209 -25.00 10.86 -24.85
CA GLY A 209 -25.34 12.23 -24.48
C GLY A 209 -26.33 12.33 -23.31
N GLU A 210 -26.69 11.21 -22.68
CA GLU A 210 -27.51 11.22 -21.47
C GLU A 210 -26.66 11.63 -20.26
N LYS A 211 -27.25 12.44 -19.38
CA LYS A 211 -26.60 12.90 -18.15
C LYS A 211 -27.36 12.38 -16.94
N PHE A 212 -26.65 11.66 -16.08
CA PHE A 212 -27.17 11.15 -14.82
C PHE A 212 -26.49 11.91 -13.68
N GLN A 213 -27.27 12.60 -12.85
CA GLN A 213 -26.72 13.33 -11.71
C GLN A 213 -27.40 12.90 -10.42
N TYR A 214 -26.61 12.35 -9.51
CA TYR A 214 -27.02 11.98 -8.16
C TYR A 214 -26.37 12.95 -7.18
N LYS A 215 -27.15 13.89 -6.66
CA LYS A 215 -26.67 14.86 -5.67
C LYS A 215 -26.59 14.21 -4.30
N ARG A 216 -25.64 14.65 -3.48
CA ARG A 216 -25.57 14.27 -2.07
C ARG A 216 -26.88 14.59 -1.34
N ILE A 217 -27.24 13.71 -0.42
CA ILE A 217 -28.42 13.74 0.44
C ILE A 217 -28.03 14.15 1.87
N VAL A 218 -26.80 13.86 2.27
CA VAL A 218 -26.27 14.20 3.60
C VAL A 218 -24.95 14.97 3.48
N ASP A 219 -24.69 15.87 4.43
CA ASP A 219 -23.45 16.65 4.50
C ASP A 219 -22.49 16.12 5.58
N SER A 220 -22.79 14.96 6.17
CA SER A 220 -21.95 14.26 7.15
C SER A 220 -21.33 13.02 6.54
N MET A 221 -20.04 12.80 6.76
CA MET A 221 -19.32 11.60 6.30
C MET A 221 -18.94 10.69 7.46
N PRO A 222 -18.72 9.39 7.17
CA PRO A 222 -18.05 8.49 8.10
C PRO A 222 -16.69 9.03 8.56
N ILE A 223 -16.29 8.63 9.76
CA ILE A 223 -14.94 8.91 10.25
C ILE A 223 -13.94 8.17 9.36
N ALA A 224 -12.91 8.88 8.88
CA ALA A 224 -11.89 8.30 8.03
C ALA A 224 -11.18 7.13 8.75
N PRO A 225 -10.94 6.01 8.06
CA PRO A 225 -10.33 4.84 8.68
C PRO A 225 -8.85 5.13 8.99
N THR A 226 -8.42 4.73 10.18
CA THR A 226 -7.03 4.90 10.62
C THR A 226 -6.18 3.68 10.27
N ILE A 227 -4.87 3.87 10.10
CA ILE A 227 -3.94 2.75 9.92
C ILE A 227 -3.72 2.11 11.29
N ILE A 228 -4.03 0.82 11.39
CA ILE A 228 -3.81 0.05 12.61
C ILE A 228 -2.67 -0.95 12.43
N ARG A 229 -2.18 -1.45 13.58
CA ARG A 229 -1.27 -2.59 13.63
C ARG A 229 -2.07 -3.89 13.47
N PRO A 230 -1.48 -4.95 12.90
CA PRO A 230 -2.18 -6.23 12.73
C PRO A 230 -2.52 -6.86 14.08
N HIS A 231 -3.60 -7.64 14.07
CA HIS A 231 -4.02 -8.45 15.21
C HIS A 231 -3.27 -9.80 15.25
N PRO A 232 -2.91 -10.33 16.43
CA PRO A 232 -2.19 -11.60 16.57
C PRO A 232 -2.77 -12.79 15.80
N HIS A 233 -4.09 -12.97 15.86
CA HIS A 233 -4.76 -14.13 15.25
C HIS A 233 -4.65 -14.23 13.72
N GLY A 234 -4.27 -13.15 13.04
CA GLY A 234 -4.18 -13.09 11.58
C GLY A 234 -2.76 -13.18 11.03
N VAL A 235 -1.78 -13.43 11.89
CA VAL A 235 -0.36 -13.31 11.52
C VAL A 235 0.26 -14.68 11.28
N ASP A 236 1.01 -14.76 10.18
CA ASP A 236 1.83 -15.91 9.80
C ASP A 236 3.33 -15.65 10.02
N VAL A 237 4.14 -16.69 9.80
CA VAL A 237 5.60 -16.64 9.97
C VAL A 237 6.26 -15.59 9.07
N GLU A 238 5.80 -15.42 7.83
CA GLU A 238 6.37 -14.45 6.89
C GLU A 238 6.07 -13.01 7.33
N THR A 239 4.85 -12.77 7.81
CA THR A 239 4.44 -11.50 8.39
C THR A 239 5.28 -11.18 9.64
N ILE A 240 5.54 -12.17 10.50
CA ILE A 240 6.47 -12.01 11.63
C ILE A 240 7.86 -11.66 11.11
N ARG A 241 8.42 -12.38 10.12
CA ARG A 241 9.75 -12.09 9.56
C ARG A 241 9.86 -10.66 9.04
N ARG A 242 8.85 -10.18 8.31
CA ARG A 242 8.78 -8.79 7.83
C ARG A 242 8.78 -7.81 9.00
N MET A 243 7.99 -8.08 10.04
CA MET A 243 8.00 -7.25 11.24
C MET A 243 9.35 -7.24 11.95
N ILE A 244 10.03 -8.39 12.01
CA ILE A 244 11.36 -8.49 12.60
C ILE A 244 12.33 -7.66 11.74
N ALA A 245 12.33 -7.83 10.42
CA ALA A 245 13.12 -7.04 9.47
C ALA A 245 12.92 -5.52 9.64
N ASP A 246 11.68 -5.07 9.88
CA ASP A 246 11.37 -3.67 10.16
C ASP A 246 11.85 -3.21 11.56
N THR A 247 11.92 -4.11 12.55
CA THR A 247 12.36 -3.79 13.93
C THR A 247 13.87 -3.86 14.12
N HIS A 248 14.57 -4.59 13.25
CA HIS A 248 16.01 -4.50 13.24
C HIS A 248 16.37 -3.04 13.05
N TYR A 249 17.23 -2.53 13.92
CA TYR A 249 18.02 -1.38 13.51
C TYR A 249 18.77 -1.89 12.29
N GLN A 250 18.25 -1.60 11.10
CA GLN A 250 18.95 -1.93 9.86
C GLN A 250 20.34 -1.38 10.04
N VAL A 251 21.35 -2.22 9.80
CA VAL A 251 22.71 -1.72 9.73
C VAL A 251 22.65 -0.50 8.82
N PRO A 252 23.02 0.71 9.29
CA PRO A 252 22.81 1.91 8.53
C PRO A 252 23.35 1.71 7.12
N VAL A 253 22.58 2.11 6.11
CA VAL A 253 23.04 2.00 4.72
C VAL A 253 24.38 2.72 4.62
N LEU A 254 25.37 2.01 4.09
CA LEU A 254 26.73 2.50 3.92
C LEU A 254 26.77 3.47 2.73
N ASP A 255 26.19 4.66 2.91
CA ASP A 255 26.16 5.72 1.90
C ASP A 255 27.10 6.87 2.28
N ASN A 256 27.24 7.83 1.34
CA ASN A 256 28.09 9.00 1.55
C ASN A 256 27.67 9.81 2.78
N THR A 257 26.37 9.85 3.11
CA THR A 257 25.87 10.62 4.26
C THR A 257 26.26 9.97 5.58
N MET A 258 26.15 8.65 5.67
CA MET A 258 26.52 7.88 6.85
C MET A 258 28.04 7.89 7.06
N ILE A 259 28.84 7.73 6.01
CA ILE A 259 30.31 7.80 6.10
C ILE A 259 30.76 9.21 6.52
N ALA A 260 30.14 10.27 5.98
CA ALA A 260 30.42 11.64 6.42
C ALA A 260 30.10 11.83 7.91
N LYS A 261 29.02 11.23 8.41
CA LYS A 261 28.66 11.24 9.83
C LYS A 261 29.69 10.50 10.69
N VAL A 262 30.13 9.30 10.27
CA VAL A 262 31.18 8.53 10.97
C VAL A 262 32.48 9.34 11.02
N ARG A 263 32.91 9.92 9.90
CA ARG A 263 34.10 10.78 9.84
C ARG A 263 33.97 11.98 10.78
N LYS A 264 32.83 12.64 10.82
CA LYS A 264 32.58 13.78 11.71
C LYS A 264 32.69 13.40 13.19
N GLU A 265 32.01 12.34 13.63
CA GLU A 265 32.02 11.91 15.04
C GLU A 265 33.42 11.42 15.48
N LEU A 266 34.15 10.73 14.60
CA LEU A 266 35.53 10.32 14.86
C LEU A 266 36.53 11.50 14.83
N GLY A 267 36.16 12.64 14.24
CA GLY A 267 37.03 13.81 14.09
C GLY A 267 38.01 13.70 12.91
N LEU A 268 37.57 13.03 11.83
CA LEU A 268 38.34 12.70 10.63
C LEU A 268 37.93 13.51 9.40
N SER A 269 37.21 14.63 9.56
CA SER A 269 36.65 15.42 8.45
C SER A 269 37.66 15.88 7.38
N LYS A 270 38.97 15.90 7.70
CA LYS A 270 40.06 16.29 6.79
C LYS A 270 41.23 15.28 6.74
N LYS A 271 41.09 14.08 7.35
CA LYS A 271 42.17 13.09 7.45
C LYS A 271 41.72 11.75 6.89
N ASN A 272 42.42 11.24 5.88
CA ASN A 272 42.29 9.86 5.45
C ASN A 272 43.19 9.00 6.34
N LEU A 273 42.59 8.12 7.13
CA LEU A 273 43.29 7.11 7.91
C LEU A 273 43.01 5.73 7.30
N ASN A 274 44.00 4.85 7.41
CA ASN A 274 43.80 3.42 7.16
C ASN A 274 42.91 2.80 8.26
N PHE A 275 42.51 1.55 8.07
CA PHE A 275 41.67 0.80 9.01
C PHE A 275 42.16 0.89 10.46
N GLU A 276 43.44 0.65 10.72
CA GLU A 276 44.02 0.69 12.08
C GLU A 276 43.86 2.07 12.74
N GLY A 277 44.13 3.14 11.99
CA GLY A 277 43.96 4.51 12.47
C GLY A 277 42.49 4.88 12.76
N ILE A 278 41.55 4.34 11.98
CA ILE A 278 40.11 4.51 12.23
C ILE A 278 39.71 3.79 13.51
N MET A 279 40.14 2.54 13.71
CA MET A 279 39.80 1.74 14.88
C MET A 279 40.37 2.33 16.17
N ALA A 280 41.62 2.80 16.17
CA ALA A 280 42.24 3.44 17.33
C ALA A 280 41.51 4.73 17.77
N ARG A 281 40.96 5.48 16.81
CA ARG A 281 40.14 6.67 17.10
C ARG A 281 38.77 6.31 17.64
N ALA A 282 38.17 5.26 17.10
CA ALA A 282 36.86 4.81 17.53
C ALA A 282 36.88 4.25 18.96
N GLU A 283 37.93 3.51 19.33
CA GLU A 283 38.12 2.99 20.68
C GLU A 283 38.18 4.12 21.72
N LYS A 284 38.98 5.17 21.46
CA LYS A 284 39.11 6.34 22.35
C LYS A 284 37.80 7.11 22.54
N LYS A 285 36.93 7.12 21.53
CA LYS A 285 35.69 7.89 21.53
C LYS A 285 34.44 7.06 21.74
N TRP A 286 34.56 5.75 21.94
CA TRP A 286 33.46 4.79 21.82
C TRP A 286 32.20 5.20 22.58
N SER A 287 32.34 5.63 23.83
CA SER A 287 31.25 6.06 24.72
C SER A 287 30.51 7.32 24.25
N SER A 288 31.17 8.19 23.48
CA SER A 288 30.58 9.42 22.91
C SER A 288 29.93 9.20 21.53
N LEU A 289 30.22 8.09 20.86
CA LEU A 289 29.68 7.81 19.51
C LEU A 289 28.19 7.53 19.57
N SER A 290 27.47 8.02 18.57
CA SER A 290 26.06 7.67 18.37
C SER A 290 25.90 6.19 18.02
N ARG A 291 24.75 5.61 18.38
CA ARG A 291 24.46 4.18 18.10
C ARG A 291 24.67 3.80 16.62
N PRO A 292 24.20 4.57 15.61
CA PRO A 292 24.47 4.26 14.21
C PRO A 292 25.97 4.20 13.87
N VAL A 293 26.77 5.12 14.41
CA VAL A 293 28.22 5.16 14.17
C VAL A 293 28.93 3.96 14.81
N ARG A 294 28.53 3.58 16.04
CA ARG A 294 29.06 2.36 16.68
C ARG A 294 28.78 1.09 15.88
N VAL A 295 27.61 0.99 15.25
CA VAL A 295 27.26 -0.15 14.38
C VAL A 295 28.19 -0.22 13.18
N ILE A 296 28.39 0.90 12.46
CA ILE A 296 29.29 0.92 11.29
C ILE A 296 30.73 0.60 11.68
N VAL A 297 31.25 1.17 12.77
CA VAL A 297 32.59 0.85 13.27
C VAL A 297 32.70 -0.63 13.63
N ALA A 298 31.67 -1.21 14.25
CA ALA A 298 31.67 -2.63 14.58
C ALA A 298 31.69 -3.50 13.32
N VAL A 299 30.94 -3.15 12.26
CA VAL A 299 31.04 -3.82 10.95
C VAL A 299 32.46 -3.70 10.38
N MET A 300 33.01 -2.47 10.32
CA MET A 300 34.37 -2.24 9.82
C MET A 300 35.39 -3.12 10.55
N SER A 301 35.24 -3.29 11.86
CA SER A 301 36.10 -4.15 12.68
C SER A 301 36.08 -5.61 12.28
N PHE A 302 34.92 -6.18 11.90
CA PHE A 302 34.83 -7.59 11.51
C PHE A 302 35.25 -7.81 10.05
N LEU A 303 35.07 -6.80 9.21
CA LEU A 303 35.46 -6.86 7.80
C LEU A 303 36.94 -6.49 7.56
N ASN A 304 37.61 -5.89 8.55
CA ASN A 304 38.96 -5.30 8.41
C ASN A 304 39.04 -4.30 7.23
N MET A 305 38.02 -3.45 7.09
CA MET A 305 37.88 -2.51 5.99
C MET A 305 37.93 -1.06 6.45
N ASP A 306 38.58 -0.22 5.65
CA ASP A 306 38.51 1.25 5.76
C ASP A 306 37.27 1.80 5.01
N PHE A 307 37.14 3.14 4.97
CA PHE A 307 35.99 3.80 4.34
C PHE A 307 35.87 3.52 2.84
N ASP A 308 36.98 3.41 2.12
CA ASP A 308 36.97 3.26 0.67
C ASP A 308 36.55 1.84 0.26
N LYS A 309 36.94 0.84 1.07
CA LYS A 309 36.55 -0.56 0.87
C LYS A 309 35.11 -0.81 1.31
N ILE A 310 34.69 -0.30 2.47
CA ILE A 310 33.34 -0.56 2.99
C ILE A 310 32.23 0.10 2.16
N MET A 311 32.56 1.14 1.37
CA MET A 311 31.61 1.73 0.42
C MET A 311 31.37 0.88 -0.83
N LYS A 312 32.23 -0.11 -1.10
CA LYS A 312 32.13 -1.01 -2.26
C LYS A 312 31.46 -2.33 -1.93
N ILE A 313 30.80 -2.42 -0.78
CA ILE A 313 30.11 -3.63 -0.35
C ILE A 313 28.65 -3.37 -0.04
N ARG A 314 27.85 -4.42 -0.10
CA ARG A 314 26.51 -4.47 0.49
C ARG A 314 26.50 -5.54 1.57
N LEU A 315 26.10 -5.19 2.78
CA LEU A 315 25.87 -6.20 3.82
C LEU A 315 24.62 -6.99 3.46
N ASP A 316 24.75 -8.31 3.40
CA ASP A 316 23.66 -9.20 3.03
C ASP A 316 23.03 -9.84 4.27
N ASP A 317 23.83 -10.34 5.23
CA ASP A 317 23.32 -11.04 6.41
C ASP A 317 24.26 -10.97 7.62
N ILE A 318 23.67 -10.99 8.82
CA ILE A 318 24.39 -11.08 10.10
C ILE A 318 23.81 -12.27 10.89
N ASP A 319 24.41 -13.43 10.71
CA ASP A 319 24.02 -14.66 11.38
C ASP A 319 24.64 -14.74 12.78
N LEU A 320 23.84 -14.49 13.80
CA LEU A 320 24.30 -14.56 15.19
C LEU A 320 24.41 -15.99 15.73
N VAL A 321 23.73 -16.97 15.11
CA VAL A 321 23.73 -18.37 15.51
C VAL A 321 25.07 -19.00 15.13
N HIS A 322 25.43 -18.88 13.85
CA HIS A 322 26.70 -19.35 13.32
C HIS A 322 27.84 -18.34 13.50
N LYS A 323 27.52 -17.14 14.00
CA LYS A 323 28.47 -16.04 14.26
C LYS A 323 29.19 -15.62 12.97
N ARG A 324 28.42 -15.41 11.91
CA ARG A 324 28.92 -15.08 10.57
C ARG A 324 28.32 -13.77 10.08
N LEU A 325 29.14 -13.01 9.37
CA LEU A 325 28.76 -11.78 8.70
C LEU A 325 28.97 -11.99 7.21
N THR A 326 27.92 -11.84 6.40
CA THR A 326 27.96 -12.04 4.95
C THR A 326 27.76 -10.72 4.24
N TYR A 327 28.59 -10.44 3.24
CA TYR A 327 28.49 -9.25 2.41
C TYR A 327 28.78 -9.56 0.95
N TYR A 328 28.17 -8.80 0.04
CA TYR A 328 28.47 -8.80 -1.37
C TYR A 328 29.53 -7.74 -1.67
N ASP A 329 30.64 -8.13 -2.29
CA ASP A 329 31.67 -7.22 -2.78
C ASP A 329 31.37 -6.84 -4.24
N PHE A 330 31.12 -5.55 -4.50
CA PHE A 330 30.86 -5.09 -5.86
C PHE A 330 32.12 -5.03 -6.74
N GLY A 331 33.31 -4.96 -6.14
CA GLY A 331 34.57 -4.97 -6.87
C GLY A 331 34.87 -6.36 -7.42
N ASP A 332 34.75 -7.38 -6.57
CA ASP A 332 35.05 -8.78 -6.92
C ASP A 332 33.82 -9.58 -7.38
N ALA A 333 32.62 -8.97 -7.36
CA ALA A 333 31.34 -9.59 -7.70
C ALA A 333 31.08 -10.94 -6.99
N LYS A 334 31.41 -11.02 -5.70
CA LYS A 334 31.28 -12.25 -4.90
C LYS A 334 30.69 -11.98 -3.52
N SER A 335 30.01 -12.99 -2.97
CA SER A 335 29.59 -13.00 -1.57
C SER A 335 30.72 -13.55 -0.70
N VAL A 336 31.06 -12.83 0.36
CA VAL A 336 32.11 -13.21 1.30
C VAL A 336 31.50 -13.32 2.69
N THR A 337 31.86 -14.38 3.41
CA THR A 337 31.41 -14.63 4.78
C THR A 337 32.60 -14.61 5.73
N VAL A 338 32.50 -13.83 6.80
CA VAL A 338 33.53 -13.65 7.83
C VAL A 338 33.01 -14.03 9.20
N GLU A 339 33.89 -14.57 10.05
CA GLU A 339 33.53 -14.95 11.41
C GLU A 339 33.48 -13.73 12.34
N MET A 340 32.51 -13.75 13.25
CA MET A 340 32.30 -12.74 14.29
C MET A 340 32.59 -13.36 15.67
N PRO A 341 33.85 -13.38 16.13
CA PRO A 341 34.19 -13.96 17.42
C PRO A 341 33.55 -13.17 18.57
N LYS A 342 32.94 -13.89 19.52
CA LYS A 342 32.31 -13.30 20.73
C LYS A 342 33.30 -12.56 21.64
N SER A 343 34.60 -12.87 21.53
CA SER A 343 35.67 -12.19 22.26
C SER A 343 35.89 -10.75 21.79
N SER A 344 35.45 -10.38 20.58
CA SER A 344 35.55 -9.01 20.09
C SER A 344 34.66 -8.06 20.91
N VAL A 345 35.22 -6.93 21.34
CA VAL A 345 34.48 -5.86 22.05
C VAL A 345 33.34 -5.30 21.22
N TYR A 346 33.40 -5.43 19.89
CA TYR A 346 32.41 -4.96 18.94
C TYR A 346 31.24 -5.93 18.73
N TYR A 347 31.37 -7.20 19.14
CA TYR A 347 30.35 -8.23 18.94
C TYR A 347 29.02 -7.85 19.59
N LYS A 348 29.05 -7.38 20.85
CA LYS A 348 27.83 -6.98 21.58
C LYS A 348 27.09 -5.85 20.88
N GLN A 349 27.79 -4.94 20.20
CA GLN A 349 27.16 -3.83 19.49
C GLN A 349 26.37 -4.33 18.27
N LEU A 350 26.94 -5.22 17.44
CA LEU A 350 26.22 -5.81 16.32
C LEU A 350 25.13 -6.77 16.79
N ALA A 351 25.43 -7.64 17.76
CA ALA A 351 24.46 -8.56 18.33
C ALA A 351 23.24 -7.83 18.86
N ASN A 352 23.38 -6.77 19.66
CA ASN A 352 22.24 -5.99 20.17
C ASN A 352 21.47 -5.22 19.09
N THR A 353 22.09 -4.99 17.94
CA THR A 353 21.49 -4.29 16.80
C THR A 353 20.64 -5.26 15.97
N VAL A 354 21.15 -6.48 15.77
CA VAL A 354 20.53 -7.55 14.98
C VAL A 354 19.59 -8.43 15.81
N GLN A 355 19.74 -8.51 17.13
CA GLN A 355 18.81 -9.26 17.97
C GLN A 355 17.44 -8.57 18.10
N GLY A 356 17.39 -7.25 17.90
CA GLY A 356 16.15 -6.48 17.94
C GLY A 356 15.52 -6.42 19.33
N ASP A 357 14.20 -6.34 19.37
CA ASP A 357 13.42 -6.24 20.62
C ASP A 357 13.28 -7.60 21.32
N SER A 358 12.99 -7.60 22.63
CA SER A 358 12.56 -8.84 23.32
C SER A 358 11.20 -9.28 22.79
N LEU A 359 10.84 -10.56 22.95
CA LEU A 359 9.52 -11.07 22.55
C LEU A 359 8.38 -10.20 23.10
N VAL A 360 8.42 -9.87 24.39
CA VAL A 360 7.39 -9.01 25.03
C VAL A 360 7.32 -7.62 24.40
N THR A 361 8.48 -7.01 24.15
CA THR A 361 8.55 -5.67 23.54
C THR A 361 8.05 -5.71 22.10
N PHE A 362 8.45 -6.74 21.34
CA PHE A 362 8.02 -6.96 19.96
C PHE A 362 6.50 -7.11 19.89
N LEU A 363 5.90 -7.95 20.73
CA LEU A 363 4.45 -8.16 20.77
C LEU A 363 3.71 -6.86 21.08
N THR A 364 4.16 -6.12 22.09
CA THR A 364 3.54 -4.84 22.50
C THR A 364 3.66 -3.76 21.41
N LYS A 365 4.77 -3.72 20.67
CA LYS A 365 5.02 -2.70 19.64
C LYS A 365 4.42 -3.04 18.28
N ARG A 366 4.35 -4.32 17.89
CA ARG A 366 3.99 -4.72 16.51
C ARG A 366 2.55 -5.13 16.36
N PHE A 367 1.88 -5.50 17.45
CA PHE A 367 0.49 -5.91 17.41
C PHE A 367 -0.40 -4.90 18.12
N GLN A 368 -1.62 -4.78 17.63
CA GLN A 368 -2.65 -4.04 18.34
C GLN A 368 -3.11 -4.79 19.59
N ARG A 369 -3.61 -4.04 20.57
CA ARG A 369 -4.28 -4.58 21.77
C ARG A 369 -3.46 -5.53 22.64
N ILE A 370 -2.14 -5.60 22.47
CA ILE A 370 -1.24 -6.29 23.39
C ILE A 370 -0.57 -5.28 24.32
N GLY A 371 -0.87 -5.39 25.61
CA GLY A 371 -0.10 -4.72 26.68
C GLY A 371 0.99 -5.63 27.25
N GLN A 372 1.87 -5.07 28.08
CA GLN A 372 2.99 -5.81 28.68
C GLN A 372 2.53 -7.05 29.46
N ALA A 373 1.46 -6.93 30.27
CA ALA A 373 0.92 -8.05 31.04
C ALA A 373 0.41 -9.18 30.14
N THR A 374 -0.33 -8.85 29.07
CA THR A 374 -0.83 -9.83 28.09
C THR A 374 0.32 -10.49 27.33
N ALA A 375 1.35 -9.73 26.96
CA ALA A 375 2.53 -10.27 26.27
C ALA A 375 3.31 -11.27 27.14
N ILE A 376 3.42 -11.03 28.45
CA ILE A 376 4.06 -11.96 29.39
C ILE A 376 3.24 -13.24 29.53
N LYS A 377 1.93 -13.12 29.77
CA LYS A 377 1.02 -14.28 29.84
C LYS A 377 1.05 -15.11 28.56
N PHE A 378 1.06 -14.44 27.41
CA PHE A 378 1.20 -15.10 26.12
C PHE A 378 2.53 -15.85 25.98
N ALA A 379 3.64 -15.24 26.40
CA ALA A 379 4.96 -15.88 26.32
C ALA A 379 5.01 -17.15 27.17
N GLU A 380 4.41 -17.12 28.36
CA GLU A 380 4.24 -18.29 29.24
C GLU A 380 3.38 -19.38 28.56
N PHE A 381 2.22 -19.01 28.01
CA PHE A 381 1.34 -19.91 27.26
C PHE A 381 2.07 -20.58 26.08
N ALA A 382 2.82 -19.79 25.31
CA ALA A 382 3.55 -20.25 24.15
C ALA A 382 4.81 -21.06 24.52
N ASN A 383 5.17 -21.17 25.81
CA ASN A 383 6.43 -21.74 26.29
C ASN A 383 7.67 -21.08 25.64
N LEU A 384 7.62 -19.76 25.48
CA LEU A 384 8.70 -18.94 24.93
C LEU A 384 9.24 -17.98 26.00
N LYS A 385 10.56 -17.78 26.03
CA LYS A 385 11.17 -16.84 27.00
C LYS A 385 10.84 -15.40 26.62
N ALA A 386 10.17 -14.67 27.50
CA ALA A 386 9.73 -13.28 27.30
C ALA A 386 10.87 -12.30 26.91
N GLU A 387 12.07 -12.56 27.41
CA GLU A 387 13.28 -11.74 27.31
C GLU A 387 14.12 -12.15 26.11
N LYS A 388 13.83 -13.32 25.52
CA LYS A 388 14.49 -13.76 24.30
C LYS A 388 14.21 -12.76 23.21
N ARG A 389 15.27 -12.47 22.46
CA ARG A 389 15.26 -11.44 21.44
C ARG A 389 14.70 -11.99 20.13
N ILE A 390 13.78 -11.25 19.52
CA ILE A 390 12.98 -11.73 18.39
C ILE A 390 13.85 -12.07 17.17
N GLY A 391 14.93 -11.32 16.92
CA GLY A 391 15.89 -11.59 15.85
C GLY A 391 16.75 -12.84 16.06
N SER A 392 16.66 -13.50 17.22
CA SER A 392 17.39 -14.74 17.53
C SER A 392 16.52 -15.99 17.55
N PHE A 393 15.25 -15.90 17.15
CA PHE A 393 14.38 -17.06 17.04
C PHE A 393 14.78 -17.95 15.87
N THR A 394 14.76 -19.27 16.08
CA THR A 394 14.91 -20.24 15.00
C THR A 394 13.64 -20.32 14.16
N ASN A 395 13.70 -21.02 13.03
CA ASN A 395 12.51 -21.24 12.19
C ASN A 395 11.41 -21.98 12.95
N GLU A 396 11.77 -22.97 13.76
CA GLU A 396 10.83 -23.73 14.59
C GLU A 396 10.17 -22.84 15.64
N GLU A 397 10.93 -21.97 16.28
CA GLU A 397 10.38 -21.04 17.28
C GLU A 397 9.49 -19.97 16.64
N LEU A 398 9.75 -19.54 15.41
CA LEU A 398 8.87 -18.65 14.67
C LEU A 398 7.56 -19.33 14.28
N VAL A 399 7.59 -20.61 13.90
CA VAL A 399 6.38 -21.42 13.66
C VAL A 399 5.59 -21.56 14.96
N GLN A 400 6.25 -21.93 16.06
CA GLN A 400 5.63 -22.03 17.39
C GLN A 400 5.00 -20.70 17.82
N LEU A 401 5.68 -19.58 17.60
CA LEU A 401 5.16 -18.24 17.86
C LEU A 401 3.89 -17.97 17.04
N SER A 402 3.94 -18.20 15.72
CA SER A 402 2.80 -18.01 14.81
C SER A 402 1.59 -18.85 15.24
N ASP A 403 1.79 -20.14 15.48
CA ASP A 403 0.71 -21.05 15.89
C ASP A 403 0.11 -20.65 17.24
N SER A 404 0.97 -20.22 18.18
CA SER A 404 0.51 -19.77 19.50
C SER A 404 -0.30 -18.48 19.41
N LEU A 405 0.09 -17.53 18.54
CA LEU A 405 -0.64 -16.27 18.33
C LEU A 405 -2.07 -16.50 17.82
N GLN A 406 -2.30 -17.59 17.09
CA GLN A 406 -3.62 -17.95 16.56
C GLN A 406 -4.50 -18.68 17.58
N LYS A 407 -3.89 -19.42 18.52
CA LYS A 407 -4.58 -20.24 19.52
C LYS A 407 -4.87 -19.54 20.84
N TYR A 408 -4.18 -18.44 21.13
CA TYR A 408 -4.34 -17.73 22.40
C TYR A 408 -5.64 -16.92 22.43
N GLU A 409 -6.59 -17.31 23.26
CA GLU A 409 -7.95 -16.73 23.29
C GLU A 409 -8.06 -15.44 24.11
N ASP A 410 -7.10 -15.15 24.99
CA ASP A 410 -7.15 -13.98 25.89
C ASP A 410 -6.73 -12.67 25.20
N PHE A 411 -6.52 -12.67 23.87
CA PHE A 411 -6.34 -11.42 23.14
C PHE A 411 -7.67 -10.65 23.06
N LEU A 412 -7.61 -9.35 23.30
CA LEU A 412 -8.76 -8.47 23.09
C LEU A 412 -9.11 -8.41 21.61
N THR A 413 -10.39 -8.23 21.30
CA THR A 413 -10.85 -8.06 19.92
C THR A 413 -10.10 -6.90 19.21
N PRO A 414 -9.85 -7.03 17.89
CA PRO A 414 -9.23 -5.98 17.08
C PRO A 414 -9.90 -4.61 17.23
N ASP A 415 -9.10 -3.55 17.05
CA ASP A 415 -9.58 -2.19 17.00
C ASP A 415 -10.38 -1.91 15.72
N PRO A 416 -11.67 -1.54 15.81
CA PRO A 416 -12.48 -1.23 14.64
C PRO A 416 -12.21 0.15 14.04
N SER A 417 -11.33 0.97 14.62
CA SER A 417 -10.97 2.30 14.12
C SER A 417 -10.33 2.32 12.72
N CYS A 418 -9.97 1.15 12.19
CA CYS A 418 -9.51 0.99 10.82
C CYS A 418 -10.65 0.78 9.81
N LEU A 419 -11.90 0.71 10.29
CA LEU A 419 -13.11 0.60 9.50
C LEU A 419 -13.80 1.98 9.43
N ALA A 420 -14.55 2.19 8.36
CA ALA A 420 -15.38 3.35 8.11
C ALA A 420 -16.76 2.87 7.64
N PRO A 421 -17.59 2.31 8.56
CA PRO A 421 -18.98 1.98 8.24
C PRO A 421 -19.75 3.24 7.84
N LEU A 422 -20.78 3.10 7.00
CA LEU A 422 -21.57 4.24 6.55
C LEU A 422 -22.33 4.89 7.72
N GLY A 423 -22.80 4.08 8.66
CA GLY A 423 -23.65 4.45 9.77
C GLY A 423 -25.14 4.26 9.45
N GLU A 424 -25.92 3.98 10.49
CA GLU A 424 -27.36 3.74 10.38
C GLU A 424 -28.10 4.94 9.77
N GLU A 425 -27.81 6.16 10.25
CA GLU A 425 -28.52 7.37 9.84
C GLU A 425 -28.29 7.77 8.37
N PRO A 426 -27.03 7.86 7.86
CA PRO A 426 -26.81 8.11 6.44
C PRO A 426 -27.44 7.05 5.54
N LEU A 427 -27.33 5.77 5.90
CA LEU A 427 -27.93 4.66 5.14
C LEU A 427 -29.47 4.76 5.13
N ARG A 428 -30.07 5.07 6.28
CA ARG A 428 -31.53 5.27 6.42
C ARG A 428 -32.02 6.40 5.52
N LYS A 429 -31.33 7.54 5.51
CA LYS A 429 -31.65 8.69 4.64
C LYS A 429 -31.48 8.34 3.15
N GLY A 430 -30.43 7.59 2.81
CA GLY A 430 -30.22 7.08 1.45
C GLY A 430 -31.39 6.22 0.99
N ILE A 431 -31.78 5.23 1.79
CA ILE A 431 -32.92 4.34 1.49
C ILE A 431 -34.22 5.14 1.32
N GLN A 432 -34.51 6.05 2.25
CA GLN A 432 -35.74 6.85 2.20
C GLN A 432 -35.81 7.69 0.91
N GLN A 433 -34.70 8.34 0.53
CA GLN A 433 -34.68 9.23 -0.63
C GLN A 433 -34.78 8.47 -1.95
N PHE A 434 -34.06 7.35 -2.09
CA PHE A 434 -33.99 6.58 -3.33
C PHE A 434 -35.24 5.75 -3.59
N PHE A 435 -35.79 5.12 -2.55
CA PHE A 435 -36.89 4.16 -2.70
C PHE A 435 -38.26 4.72 -2.32
N LYS A 436 -38.31 5.81 -1.52
CA LYS A 436 -39.54 6.36 -0.94
C LYS A 436 -40.48 5.28 -0.38
N PRO A 437 -39.97 4.42 0.52
CA PRO A 437 -40.73 3.28 1.02
C PRO A 437 -41.79 3.69 2.05
N ASP A 438 -42.78 2.84 2.28
CA ASP A 438 -43.75 2.99 3.38
C ASP A 438 -43.12 2.58 4.72
N PHE A 439 -42.24 1.58 4.68
CA PHE A 439 -41.49 1.09 5.84
C PHE A 439 -40.02 0.92 5.47
N HIS A 440 -39.12 1.35 6.34
CA HIS A 440 -37.71 1.05 6.22
C HIS A 440 -37.04 0.97 7.60
N GLU A 441 -36.04 0.10 7.72
CA GLU A 441 -35.25 -0.04 8.94
C GLU A 441 -33.79 -0.32 8.60
N VAL A 442 -32.88 0.18 9.42
CA VAL A 442 -31.43 0.01 9.24
C VAL A 442 -30.80 -0.40 10.56
N TYR A 443 -29.87 -1.35 10.49
CA TYR A 443 -29.14 -1.83 11.65
C TYR A 443 -27.66 -2.03 11.34
N GLN A 444 -26.79 -1.49 12.20
CA GLN A 444 -25.36 -1.71 12.19
C GLN A 444 -24.97 -2.60 13.37
N ARG A 445 -24.32 -3.73 13.08
CA ARG A 445 -23.76 -4.57 14.15
C ARG A 445 -22.54 -3.93 14.79
N SER A 446 -22.28 -4.28 16.05
CA SER A 446 -20.97 -4.04 16.66
C SER A 446 -19.86 -4.72 15.85
N ALA A 447 -18.67 -4.13 15.86
CA ALA A 447 -17.52 -4.71 15.17
C ALA A 447 -17.18 -6.11 15.69
N SER A 448 -16.77 -6.97 14.77
CA SER A 448 -16.31 -8.32 15.02
C SER A 448 -14.97 -8.53 14.33
N ALA A 449 -14.38 -9.72 14.47
CA ALA A 449 -13.12 -10.05 13.82
C ALA A 449 -13.14 -11.43 13.20
N TYR A 450 -12.44 -11.57 12.08
CA TYR A 450 -12.22 -12.84 11.41
C TYR A 450 -10.77 -12.89 10.93
N SER A 451 -10.05 -13.96 11.29
CA SER A 451 -8.62 -14.13 10.98
C SER A 451 -7.77 -12.89 11.30
N GLY A 452 -8.05 -12.22 12.42
CA GLY A 452 -7.35 -11.00 12.85
C GLY A 452 -7.73 -9.71 12.12
N PHE A 453 -8.68 -9.76 11.18
CA PHE A 453 -9.20 -8.57 10.50
C PHE A 453 -10.52 -8.14 11.14
N PRO A 454 -10.63 -6.88 11.62
CA PRO A 454 -11.91 -6.36 12.07
C PRO A 454 -12.88 -6.23 10.89
N PHE A 455 -14.17 -6.43 11.15
CA PHE A 455 -15.25 -6.15 10.19
C PHE A 455 -16.51 -5.65 10.92
N VAL A 456 -17.34 -4.90 10.20
CA VAL A 456 -18.67 -4.45 10.63
C VAL A 456 -19.67 -4.84 9.54
N VAL A 457 -20.89 -5.23 9.94
CA VAL A 457 -21.98 -5.56 9.02
C VAL A 457 -23.10 -4.55 9.21
N GLU A 458 -23.51 -3.93 8.11
CA GLU A 458 -24.64 -3.00 8.03
C GLU A 458 -25.71 -3.62 7.15
N MET A 459 -26.97 -3.50 7.57
CA MET A 459 -28.12 -4.01 6.81
C MET A 459 -29.25 -2.99 6.83
N GLY A 460 -29.87 -2.79 5.66
CA GLY A 460 -31.09 -2.01 5.53
C GLY A 460 -32.18 -2.82 4.84
N ILE A 461 -33.43 -2.62 5.25
CA ILE A 461 -34.63 -3.17 4.61
C ILE A 461 -35.59 -2.05 4.27
N ALA A 462 -36.28 -2.15 3.14
CA ALA A 462 -37.29 -1.19 2.69
C ALA A 462 -38.46 -1.93 2.03
N TYR A 463 -39.68 -1.48 2.30
CA TYR A 463 -40.92 -2.11 1.85
C TYR A 463 -41.99 -1.07 1.49
N GLY A 464 -42.78 -1.36 0.45
CA GLY A 464 -43.90 -0.53 0.00
C GLY A 464 -43.48 0.76 -0.73
N GLY A 465 -44.43 1.69 -0.85
CA GLY A 465 -44.21 3.02 -1.41
C GLY A 465 -43.76 3.02 -2.88
N GLY A 466 -42.65 3.71 -3.15
CA GLY A 466 -42.06 3.86 -4.49
C GLY A 466 -41.33 2.61 -5.01
N ILE A 467 -41.27 1.53 -4.24
CA ILE A 467 -40.59 0.30 -4.64
C ILE A 467 -41.47 -0.47 -5.64
N PRO A 468 -40.94 -0.84 -6.83
CA PRO A 468 -41.70 -1.61 -7.81
C PRO A 468 -42.23 -2.94 -7.23
N PRO A 469 -43.51 -3.28 -7.43
CA PRO A 469 -44.05 -4.55 -6.96
C PRO A 469 -43.42 -5.71 -7.73
N GLY A 470 -43.13 -6.82 -7.04
CA GLY A 470 -42.57 -8.00 -7.67
C GLY A 470 -41.60 -8.77 -6.78
N LYS A 471 -40.47 -9.19 -7.35
CA LYS A 471 -39.46 -9.98 -6.64
C LYS A 471 -38.64 -9.09 -5.70
N MET A 472 -38.19 -9.68 -4.60
CA MET A 472 -37.25 -9.06 -3.67
C MET A 472 -35.94 -8.71 -4.40
N THR A 473 -35.57 -7.43 -4.37
CA THR A 473 -34.30 -6.94 -4.89
C THR A 473 -33.27 -6.89 -3.78
N VAL A 474 -32.07 -7.43 -4.02
CA VAL A 474 -30.97 -7.45 -3.05
C VAL A 474 -29.79 -6.66 -3.60
N TYR A 475 -29.39 -5.62 -2.87
CA TYR A 475 -28.17 -4.85 -3.12
C TYR A 475 -27.07 -5.37 -2.19
N ARG A 476 -25.86 -5.55 -2.69
CA ARG A 476 -24.70 -6.08 -1.95
C ARG A 476 -23.47 -5.24 -2.21
#